data_AF-C3YQK4-F1
#
_entry.id   AF-C3YQK4-F1
#
_cell.length_a   1.000
_cell.length_b   1.000
_cell.length_c   1.000
_cell.angle_alpha   90.00
_cell.angle_beta   90.00
_cell.angle_gamma   90.00
#
_symmetry.space_group_name_H-M   'P 1'
#
loop_
_entity.id
_entity.type
_entity.pdbx_description
1 polymer ?
#
loop_
_entity_poly.entity_id
_entity_poly.type
_entity_poly.pdbx_seq_one_letter_code
_entity_poly.pdbx_strand_id
1 'polypeptide(L)'
;MLVYVNCWLSSPPCYVNVYTRIADVENFNVPPGYTARAILRPMKKEEERPLASTPVYTGLIGEKPCECFGAWHRDFFSQKQWIARQRNQEKCLQRYERRQMVLQGVHNYVDGSSPISYPSHGLQVRPLRAVHLNGLRITWFDSKSIVTNTVHTVRLQCEKGVFRQLVKVQGVVVQGAHTNDFTIQTSKPQQLNRQLWHIVYQNTEFDTNAFDLVKLHYKKFSITIPVHIRHRLIPWLHDQGQGRIQDRVSVVVKTFLRYSNLRRLVRSVGDLYPGTRIIVADDTPYQKFESFQDKNTDHYIMPQFKGFFAGRNLGLSQVTTEYFLYMDDDHYLKPYTKLEILVSLLDRTDYHVVGGVYEDLEMFATTIRVLGDDTHACYEKLRGWYHSIPDFPGCYAVDHTENFFLASTAEVKAIGFDPHLAQSRLGHQEFFTAGLGRLRIAVCRNIIVGHNKTMEGVDIELYQKYRVTDRAYRNMRLKHHLFRDNLTCVGLKYPRNESLAQKVPTIPQQVRERREKEGETFLTDLMEKSHPFHQYVHGQDTE
;
A
#
# COMPACT_ATOMS: atom_id res chain seq x y z
N MET A 1 7.62 -6.57 -35.28
CA MET A 1 8.08 -7.19 -34.01
C MET A 1 9.43 -6.57 -33.71
N LEU A 2 9.52 -5.65 -32.74
CA LEU A 2 10.76 -4.97 -32.37
C LEU A 2 11.43 -5.78 -31.25
N VAL A 3 12.65 -6.24 -31.49
CA VAL A 3 13.51 -6.89 -30.50
C VAL A 3 14.59 -5.88 -30.14
N TYR A 4 14.67 -5.46 -28.88
CA TYR A 4 15.82 -4.72 -28.38
C TYR A 4 16.85 -5.71 -27.86
N VAL A 5 17.98 -5.80 -28.54
CA VAL A 5 19.19 -6.48 -28.06
C VAL A 5 20.12 -5.38 -27.56
N ASN A 6 20.29 -5.24 -26.24
CA ASN A 6 21.36 -4.40 -25.70
C ASN A 6 22.66 -5.20 -25.75
N CYS A 7 23.52 -4.85 -26.71
CA CYS A 7 24.90 -5.30 -26.79
C CYS A 7 25.77 -4.41 -25.90
N TRP A 8 26.56 -4.99 -25.00
CA TRP A 8 27.47 -4.28 -24.08
C TRP A 8 28.84 -3.96 -24.70
N LEU A 9 28.89 -3.64 -26.00
CA LEU A 9 30.12 -3.23 -26.68
C LEU A 9 29.84 -2.05 -27.63
N SER A 10 30.63 -0.99 -27.46
CA SER A 10 30.56 0.27 -28.17
C SER A 10 31.12 0.14 -29.59
N SER A 11 30.26 -0.17 -30.57
CA SER A 11 30.51 0.10 -31.99
C SER A 11 29.21 0.08 -32.82
N PRO A 12 29.01 1.01 -33.79
CA PRO A 12 27.84 1.04 -34.67
C PRO A 12 28.14 0.21 -35.93
N PRO A 13 27.44 -0.92 -36.19
CA PRO A 13 26.12 -0.87 -36.81
C PRO A 13 25.21 -2.02 -36.34
N CYS A 14 24.15 -1.72 -35.60
CA CYS A 14 23.10 -2.70 -35.27
C CYS A 14 21.72 -2.10 -35.56
N TYR A 15 21.41 -1.97 -36.84
CA TYR A 15 20.04 -1.96 -37.33
C TYR A 15 19.96 -2.96 -38.46
N VAL A 16 19.68 -4.22 -38.12
CA VAL A 16 19.18 -5.19 -39.10
C VAL A 16 17.94 -5.83 -38.49
N ASN A 17 16.78 -5.44 -39.01
CA ASN A 17 15.51 -6.11 -38.78
C ASN A 17 15.60 -7.51 -39.40
N VAL A 18 15.93 -8.54 -38.60
CA VAL A 18 15.84 -9.93 -39.05
C VAL A 18 14.69 -10.61 -38.30
N TYR A 19 13.66 -10.98 -39.06
CA TYR A 19 12.60 -11.89 -38.62
C TYR A 19 13.23 -13.27 -38.39
N THR A 20 13.41 -13.65 -37.13
CA THR A 20 13.89 -15.00 -36.78
C THR A 20 12.79 -16.00 -37.10
N ARG A 21 13.05 -16.98 -37.97
CA ARG A 21 12.09 -18.04 -38.30
C ARG A 21 12.26 -19.18 -37.29
N ILE A 22 11.19 -19.95 -37.07
CA ILE A 22 11.14 -21.09 -36.11
C ILE A 22 12.31 -22.09 -36.31
N ALA A 23 12.85 -22.20 -37.52
CA ALA A 23 13.99 -23.05 -37.85
C ALA A 23 15.31 -22.66 -37.16
N ASP A 24 15.46 -21.41 -36.72
CA ASP A 24 16.72 -20.90 -36.16
C ASP A 24 16.94 -21.35 -34.69
N VAL A 25 15.88 -21.83 -34.02
CA VAL A 25 15.93 -22.30 -32.62
C VAL A 25 16.28 -23.79 -32.52
N GLU A 26 16.09 -24.56 -33.59
CA GLU A 26 16.34 -26.01 -33.59
C GLU A 26 17.82 -26.39 -33.75
N ASN A 27 18.65 -25.49 -34.29
CA ASN A 27 20.04 -25.79 -34.64
C ASN A 27 21.08 -25.36 -33.60
N PHE A 28 20.68 -24.66 -32.52
CA PHE A 28 21.60 -24.38 -31.42
C PHE A 28 21.55 -25.51 -30.39
N ASN A 29 22.67 -26.21 -30.22
CA ASN A 29 22.97 -26.96 -29.01
C ASN A 29 23.03 -25.96 -27.86
N VAL A 30 21.89 -25.74 -27.20
CA VAL A 30 21.79 -24.89 -26.01
C VAL A 30 22.32 -25.71 -24.82
N PRO A 31 23.46 -25.34 -24.21
CA PRO A 31 23.97 -26.06 -23.04
C PRO A 31 22.95 -26.07 -21.89
N PRO A 32 22.99 -27.08 -20.99
CA PRO A 32 22.16 -27.06 -19.79
C PRO A 32 22.45 -25.81 -18.95
N GLY A 33 21.42 -25.00 -18.66
CA GLY A 33 21.57 -23.80 -17.81
C GLY A 33 20.85 -22.52 -18.24
N TYR A 34 20.00 -22.52 -19.27
CA TYR A 34 19.28 -21.29 -19.69
C TYR A 34 17.95 -21.12 -18.94
N THR A 35 17.87 -20.07 -18.12
CA THR A 35 16.61 -19.50 -17.62
C THR A 35 15.96 -18.62 -18.67
N ALA A 36 14.75 -18.96 -19.09
CA ALA A 36 13.94 -18.11 -19.96
C ALA A 36 13.60 -16.80 -19.25
N ARG A 37 14.01 -15.65 -19.81
CA ARG A 37 13.51 -14.34 -19.40
C ARG A 37 12.25 -14.03 -20.20
N ALA A 38 11.15 -13.81 -19.51
CA ALA A 38 9.83 -13.68 -20.11
C ALA A 38 9.66 -12.39 -20.92
N ILE A 39 9.02 -12.51 -22.09
CA ILE A 39 8.35 -11.39 -22.75
C ILE A 39 6.87 -11.47 -22.35
N LEU A 40 6.43 -10.48 -21.59
CA LEU A 40 5.07 -10.40 -21.06
C LEU A 40 4.15 -9.82 -22.14
N ARG A 41 3.08 -10.54 -22.50
CA ARG A 41 2.04 -10.02 -23.39
C ARG A 41 0.66 -10.12 -22.73
N PRO A 42 -0.15 -9.04 -22.74
CA PRO A 42 -1.52 -9.11 -22.26
C PRO A 42 -2.36 -10.03 -23.16
N MET A 43 -3.24 -10.82 -22.54
CA MET A 43 -4.19 -11.68 -23.25
C MET A 43 -5.21 -10.84 -24.03
N LYS A 44 -5.62 -11.30 -25.23
CA LYS A 44 -6.79 -10.76 -25.91
C LYS A 44 -8.05 -11.21 -25.15
N LYS A 45 -8.96 -10.27 -24.83
CA LYS A 45 -10.23 -10.51 -24.11
C LYS A 45 -11.13 -11.62 -24.69
N GLU A 46 -10.92 -12.01 -25.95
CA GLU A 46 -11.77 -12.95 -26.69
C GLU A 46 -11.51 -14.44 -26.36
N GLU A 47 -10.45 -14.78 -25.61
CA GLU A 47 -10.08 -16.17 -25.30
C GLU A 47 -10.59 -16.69 -23.94
N GLU A 48 -11.23 -15.84 -23.13
CA GLU A 48 -11.85 -16.26 -21.86
C GLU A 48 -13.26 -16.81 -22.09
N ARG A 49 -13.39 -18.14 -22.17
CA ARG A 49 -14.67 -18.77 -21.81
C ARG A 49 -14.60 -19.19 -20.35
N PRO A 50 -15.37 -18.59 -19.44
CA PRO A 50 -15.48 -19.10 -18.08
C PRO A 50 -15.98 -20.55 -18.14
N LEU A 51 -15.33 -21.42 -17.38
CA LEU A 51 -15.78 -22.80 -17.21
C LEU A 51 -17.20 -22.80 -16.64
N ALA A 52 -18.08 -23.62 -17.21
CA ALA A 52 -19.46 -23.75 -16.73
C ALA A 52 -19.46 -24.16 -15.25
N SER A 53 -20.32 -23.52 -14.43
CA SER A 53 -20.46 -23.79 -13.01
C SER A 53 -21.10 -25.16 -12.79
N THR A 54 -20.28 -26.22 -12.83
CA THR A 54 -20.71 -27.57 -12.46
C THR A 54 -20.62 -27.76 -10.93
N PRO A 55 -21.40 -28.65 -10.31
CA PRO A 55 -21.33 -28.95 -8.87
C PRO A 55 -19.91 -29.34 -8.39
N VAL A 56 -19.13 -29.99 -9.25
CA VAL A 56 -17.73 -30.35 -9.01
C VAL A 56 -16.83 -29.11 -9.02
N TYR A 57 -17.08 -28.17 -9.94
CA TYR A 57 -16.39 -26.88 -10.02
C TYR A 57 -16.68 -26.01 -8.78
N THR A 58 -17.96 -25.93 -8.35
CA THR A 58 -18.37 -25.16 -7.17
C THR A 58 -18.00 -25.83 -5.83
N GLY A 59 -17.84 -27.15 -5.77
CA GLY A 59 -17.42 -27.85 -4.55
C GLY A 59 -15.90 -27.83 -4.29
N LEU A 60 -15.09 -27.79 -5.35
CA LEU A 60 -13.62 -27.81 -5.26
C LEU A 60 -12.98 -26.41 -5.34
N ILE A 61 -13.41 -25.60 -6.30
CA ILE A 61 -12.88 -24.25 -6.57
C ILE A 61 -13.81 -23.18 -6.00
N GLY A 62 -15.12 -23.39 -6.19
CA GLY A 62 -16.13 -22.45 -5.73
C GLY A 62 -16.17 -22.35 -4.20
N GLU A 63 -16.38 -21.13 -3.73
CA GLU A 63 -16.82 -20.95 -2.37
C GLU A 63 -18.26 -21.44 -2.29
N LYS A 64 -18.60 -22.26 -1.28
CA LYS A 64 -20.02 -22.44 -0.95
C LYS A 64 -20.60 -21.03 -0.72
N PRO A 65 -21.75 -20.69 -1.30
CA PRO A 65 -22.45 -19.45 -0.95
C PRO A 65 -22.56 -19.32 0.57
N CYS A 66 -22.54 -18.11 1.13
CA CYS A 66 -22.82 -17.95 2.56
C CYS A 66 -24.25 -18.44 2.82
N GLU A 67 -24.36 -19.58 3.50
CA GLU A 67 -25.60 -20.02 4.13
C GLU A 67 -25.64 -19.39 5.52
N CYS A 68 -26.10 -18.14 5.57
CA CYS A 68 -26.12 -17.39 6.81
C CYS A 68 -27.43 -17.70 7.59
N PHE A 69 -27.34 -18.50 8.66
CA PHE A 69 -28.49 -18.89 9.52
C PHE A 69 -28.81 -17.87 10.64
N GLY A 70 -28.31 -16.64 10.54
CA GLY A 70 -28.43 -15.60 11.57
C GLY A 70 -29.00 -14.28 11.06
N ALA A 71 -28.91 -13.24 11.88
CA ALA A 71 -29.35 -11.90 11.51
C ALA A 71 -28.53 -11.36 10.33
N TRP A 72 -29.23 -10.89 9.29
CA TRP A 72 -28.60 -10.24 8.16
C TRP A 72 -28.33 -8.78 8.48
N HIS A 73 -27.26 -8.22 7.93
CA HIS A 73 -26.94 -6.81 8.11
C HIS A 73 -28.11 -5.88 7.71
N ARG A 74 -28.90 -6.26 6.68
CA ARG A 74 -30.09 -5.52 6.24
C ARG A 74 -31.23 -5.49 7.27
N ASP A 75 -31.30 -6.48 8.16
CA ASP A 75 -32.41 -6.64 9.10
C ASP A 75 -32.39 -5.54 10.19
N PHE A 76 -31.24 -4.87 10.35
CA PHE A 76 -31.06 -3.77 11.31
C PHE A 76 -31.43 -2.38 10.74
N PHE A 77 -31.86 -2.29 9.49
CA PHE A 77 -32.10 -1.02 8.81
C PHE A 77 -33.44 -0.99 8.06
N SER A 78 -34.08 0.18 8.02
CA SER A 78 -35.16 0.41 7.06
C SER A 78 -34.64 0.33 5.61
N GLN A 79 -35.52 0.11 4.64
CA GLN A 79 -35.14 0.01 3.22
C GLN A 79 -34.30 1.21 2.73
N LYS A 80 -34.69 2.44 3.13
CA LYS A 80 -33.96 3.67 2.77
C LYS A 80 -32.56 3.70 3.40
N GLN A 81 -32.45 3.35 4.68
CA GLN A 81 -31.16 3.30 5.38
C GLN A 81 -30.26 2.20 4.81
N TRP A 82 -30.83 1.05 4.44
CA TRP A 82 -30.09 -0.07 3.84
C TRP A 82 -29.47 0.33 2.50
N ILE A 83 -30.22 1.00 1.62
CA ILE A 83 -29.67 1.50 0.34
C ILE A 83 -28.50 2.45 0.56
N ALA A 84 -28.63 3.40 1.50
CA ALA A 84 -27.54 4.32 1.83
C ALA A 84 -26.33 3.57 2.43
N ARG A 85 -26.58 2.60 3.31
CA ARG A 85 -25.55 1.75 3.92
C ARG A 85 -24.79 0.93 2.89
N GLN A 86 -25.47 0.34 1.91
CA GLN A 86 -24.84 -0.41 0.83
C GLN A 86 -23.92 0.48 -0.02
N ARG A 87 -24.38 1.68 -0.40
CA ARG A 87 -23.56 2.64 -1.14
C ARG A 87 -22.31 3.06 -0.36
N ASN A 88 -22.46 3.33 0.94
CA ASN A 88 -21.33 3.67 1.81
C ASN A 88 -20.33 2.51 1.89
N GLN A 89 -20.83 1.29 2.14
CA GLN A 89 -20.02 0.08 2.21
C GLN A 89 -19.27 -0.18 0.90
N GLU A 90 -19.91 0.00 -0.25
CA GLU A 90 -19.30 -0.13 -1.57
C GLU A 90 -18.19 0.90 -1.78
N LYS A 91 -18.43 2.19 -1.48
CA LYS A 91 -17.40 3.24 -1.57
C LYS A 91 -16.20 2.92 -0.67
N CYS A 92 -16.42 2.43 0.55
CA CYS A 92 -15.36 2.03 1.47
C CYS A 92 -14.57 0.82 0.97
N LEU A 93 -15.27 -0.18 0.43
CA LEU A 93 -14.65 -1.35 -0.16
C LEU A 93 -13.80 -0.98 -1.38
N GLN A 94 -14.30 -0.13 -2.28
CA GLN A 94 -13.55 0.34 -3.45
C GLN A 94 -12.25 1.05 -3.06
N ARG A 95 -12.27 1.90 -2.01
CA ARG A 95 -11.05 2.55 -1.51
C ARG A 95 -10.06 1.55 -0.93
N TYR A 96 -10.54 0.59 -0.14
CA TYR A 96 -9.71 -0.47 0.38
C TYR A 96 -9.06 -1.27 -0.76
N GLU A 97 -9.85 -1.72 -1.73
CA GLU A 97 -9.39 -2.51 -2.88
C GLU A 97 -8.38 -1.75 -3.75
N ARG A 98 -8.56 -0.45 -3.96
CA ARG A 98 -7.61 0.38 -4.73
C ARG A 98 -6.22 0.42 -4.11
N ARG A 99 -6.13 0.34 -2.78
CA ARG A 99 -4.85 0.34 -2.05
C ARG A 99 -4.16 -1.02 -2.10
N GLN A 100 -4.92 -2.10 -2.33
CA GLN A 100 -4.38 -3.45 -2.41
C GLN A 100 -3.67 -3.72 -3.75
N MET A 101 -2.59 -4.51 -3.68
CA MET A 101 -1.99 -5.09 -4.87
C MET A 101 -2.82 -6.29 -5.33
N VAL A 102 -3.62 -6.13 -6.37
CA VAL A 102 -4.40 -7.22 -6.97
C VAL A 102 -3.63 -7.81 -8.14
N LEU A 103 -3.11 -9.03 -7.96
CA LEU A 103 -2.46 -9.81 -9.03
C LEU A 103 -3.49 -10.56 -9.91
N GLN A 104 -4.72 -10.73 -9.41
CA GLN A 104 -5.85 -11.28 -10.17
C GLN A 104 -6.16 -10.36 -11.35
N GLY A 105 -5.98 -10.85 -12.58
CA GLY A 105 -6.16 -10.07 -13.81
C GLY A 105 -4.86 -9.61 -14.47
N VAL A 106 -3.71 -9.67 -13.77
CA VAL A 106 -2.40 -9.49 -14.41
C VAL A 106 -2.00 -10.81 -15.06
N HIS A 107 -2.67 -11.12 -16.17
CA HIS A 107 -2.42 -12.32 -16.98
C HIS A 107 -1.20 -12.12 -17.86
N ASN A 108 -0.02 -12.16 -17.23
CA ASN A 108 1.23 -12.12 -17.95
C ASN A 108 1.64 -13.54 -18.31
N TYR A 109 1.47 -13.89 -19.58
CA TYR A 109 2.03 -15.11 -20.15
C TYR A 109 3.41 -14.82 -20.69
N VAL A 110 4.30 -15.78 -20.48
CA VAL A 110 5.65 -15.79 -21.05
C VAL A 110 5.56 -16.32 -22.47
N ASP A 111 5.65 -15.44 -23.46
CA ASP A 111 5.77 -15.82 -24.88
C ASP A 111 7.21 -15.53 -25.34
N GLY A 112 8.14 -16.40 -24.95
CA GLY A 112 9.55 -16.29 -25.33
C GLY A 112 10.23 -17.65 -25.27
N SER A 113 10.74 -18.13 -26.41
CA SER A 113 11.44 -19.41 -26.69
C SER A 113 10.84 -20.73 -26.14
N SER A 114 9.94 -20.66 -25.17
CA SER A 114 9.20 -21.74 -24.55
C SER A 114 7.82 -21.83 -25.19
N PRO A 115 7.33 -23.06 -25.46
CA PRO A 115 5.97 -23.28 -25.90
C PRO A 115 4.97 -23.21 -24.75
N ILE A 116 5.41 -23.05 -23.50
CA ILE A 116 4.52 -23.08 -22.33
C ILE A 116 4.06 -21.67 -21.99
N SER A 117 2.76 -21.43 -22.08
CA SER A 117 2.06 -20.27 -21.52
C SER A 117 1.56 -20.63 -20.12
N TYR A 118 1.80 -19.75 -19.16
CA TYR A 118 1.47 -19.94 -17.74
C TYR A 118 1.33 -18.58 -17.01
N PRO A 119 0.65 -18.51 -15.86
CA PRO A 119 0.53 -17.29 -15.06
C PRO A 119 1.87 -16.95 -14.38
N SER A 120 2.66 -16.05 -14.97
CA SER A 120 4.04 -15.79 -14.51
C SER A 120 4.15 -15.10 -13.15
N HIS A 121 3.15 -14.33 -12.73
CA HIS A 121 3.07 -13.74 -11.39
C HIS A 121 2.61 -14.72 -10.31
N GLY A 122 2.29 -15.95 -10.71
CA GLY A 122 1.75 -16.95 -9.83
C GLY A 122 0.24 -16.86 -9.64
N LEU A 123 -0.25 -17.63 -8.67
CA LEU A 123 -1.65 -17.76 -8.31
C LEU A 123 -1.81 -17.59 -6.81
N GLN A 124 -3.00 -17.20 -6.37
CA GLN A 124 -3.34 -17.18 -4.95
C GLN A 124 -4.39 -18.23 -4.65
N VAL A 125 -4.20 -18.96 -3.56
CA VAL A 125 -5.15 -19.96 -3.08
C VAL A 125 -5.30 -19.81 -1.57
N ARG A 126 -6.52 -20.03 -1.06
CA ARG A 126 -6.74 -20.10 0.38
C ARG A 126 -6.24 -21.44 0.92
N PRO A 127 -5.80 -21.51 2.18
CA PRO A 127 -5.47 -22.78 2.81
C PRO A 127 -6.60 -23.80 2.65
N LEU A 128 -6.22 -25.03 2.28
CA LEU A 128 -7.09 -26.18 2.06
C LEU A 128 -8.12 -26.01 0.93
N ARG A 129 -7.90 -25.07 0.00
CA ARG A 129 -8.76 -24.81 -1.16
C ARG A 129 -8.03 -25.11 -2.47
N ALA A 130 -8.80 -25.07 -3.56
CA ALA A 130 -8.26 -25.21 -4.91
C ALA A 130 -8.33 -23.90 -5.69
N VAL A 131 -7.39 -23.74 -6.62
CA VAL A 131 -7.35 -22.65 -7.59
C VAL A 131 -7.12 -23.24 -8.98
N HIS A 132 -7.73 -22.61 -9.97
CA HIS A 132 -7.52 -22.97 -11.37
C HIS A 132 -6.16 -22.47 -11.86
N LEU A 133 -5.44 -23.30 -12.62
CA LEU A 133 -4.18 -22.91 -13.26
C LEU A 133 -4.47 -22.09 -14.54
N ASN A 134 -5.07 -20.91 -14.35
CA ASN A 134 -5.59 -20.09 -15.44
C ASN A 134 -4.50 -19.72 -16.46
N GLY A 135 -4.80 -20.00 -17.74
CA GLY A 135 -3.96 -19.70 -18.88
C GLY A 135 -2.74 -20.60 -19.09
N LEU A 136 -2.74 -21.76 -18.43
CA LEU A 136 -1.84 -22.87 -18.73
C LEU A 136 -2.16 -23.48 -20.11
N ARG A 137 -1.23 -23.38 -21.06
CA ARG A 137 -1.37 -23.99 -22.40
C ARG A 137 -0.03 -24.13 -23.11
N ILE A 138 0.01 -25.01 -24.10
CA ILE A 138 1.11 -25.11 -25.06
C ILE A 138 0.76 -24.26 -26.29
N THR A 139 1.49 -23.18 -26.54
CA THR A 139 1.19 -22.17 -27.57
C THR A 139 1.59 -22.61 -28.98
N TRP A 140 2.65 -23.41 -29.09
CA TRP A 140 3.11 -23.95 -30.37
C TRP A 140 3.61 -25.38 -30.22
N PHE A 141 3.52 -26.13 -31.32
CA PHE A 141 3.95 -27.51 -31.44
C PHE A 141 4.89 -27.60 -32.63
N ASP A 142 5.95 -28.40 -32.49
CA ASP A 142 6.89 -28.64 -33.59
C ASP A 142 6.17 -29.38 -34.74
N SER A 143 6.37 -28.93 -35.97
CA SER A 143 5.71 -29.49 -37.16
C SER A 143 6.01 -30.97 -37.34
N LYS A 144 7.24 -31.42 -37.04
CA LYS A 144 7.59 -32.85 -37.08
C LYS A 144 6.76 -33.65 -36.08
N SER A 145 6.57 -33.12 -34.87
CA SER A 145 5.77 -33.77 -33.82
C SER A 145 4.29 -33.93 -34.19
N ILE A 146 3.75 -32.99 -34.98
CA ILE A 146 2.38 -33.06 -35.51
C ILE A 146 2.29 -34.13 -36.61
N VAL A 147 3.21 -34.11 -37.58
CA VAL A 147 3.19 -35.02 -38.73
C VAL A 147 3.42 -36.48 -38.32
N THR A 148 4.28 -36.70 -37.32
CA THR A 148 4.63 -38.05 -36.83
C THR A 148 3.71 -38.57 -35.72
N ASN A 149 2.66 -37.83 -35.34
CA ASN A 149 1.76 -38.17 -34.23
C ASN A 149 2.50 -38.52 -32.92
N THR A 150 3.61 -37.84 -32.63
CA THR A 150 4.37 -38.08 -31.39
C THR A 150 3.52 -37.77 -30.17
N VAL A 151 3.71 -38.55 -29.10
CA VAL A 151 3.01 -38.33 -27.84
C VAL A 151 3.58 -37.10 -27.14
N HIS A 152 2.76 -36.08 -26.98
CA HIS A 152 3.04 -34.89 -26.20
C HIS A 152 2.85 -35.21 -24.71
N THR A 153 3.89 -35.03 -23.91
CA THR A 153 3.87 -35.26 -22.46
C THR A 153 4.07 -33.96 -21.71
N VAL A 154 3.11 -33.59 -20.85
CA VAL A 154 3.23 -32.50 -19.88
C VAL A 154 3.23 -33.09 -18.48
N ARG A 155 4.22 -32.75 -17.66
CA ARG A 155 4.31 -33.16 -16.25
C ARG A 155 4.23 -31.95 -15.34
N LEU A 156 3.44 -32.04 -14.29
CA LEU A 156 3.21 -31.04 -13.25
C LEU A 156 3.65 -31.61 -11.91
N GLN A 157 4.43 -30.87 -11.15
CA GLN A 157 4.90 -31.28 -9.81
C GLN A 157 4.72 -30.15 -8.80
N CYS A 158 4.40 -30.47 -7.55
CA CYS A 158 4.29 -29.52 -6.44
C CYS A 158 4.63 -30.20 -5.11
N GLU A 159 4.72 -29.42 -4.02
CA GLU A 159 5.13 -29.92 -2.70
C GLU A 159 4.00 -29.88 -1.67
N LYS A 160 3.14 -28.84 -1.70
CA LYS A 160 2.14 -28.53 -0.66
C LYS A 160 0.69 -28.73 -1.12
N GLY A 161 0.51 -29.43 -2.23
CA GLY A 161 -0.80 -29.65 -2.83
C GLY A 161 -0.85 -30.84 -3.75
N VAL A 162 -1.98 -30.97 -4.43
CA VAL A 162 -2.26 -32.02 -5.40
C VAL A 162 -2.95 -31.44 -6.64
N PHE A 163 -2.77 -32.08 -7.79
CA PHE A 163 -3.47 -31.70 -9.01
C PHE A 163 -4.74 -32.52 -9.19
N ARG A 164 -5.83 -31.87 -9.58
CA ARG A 164 -7.08 -32.54 -9.96
C ARG A 164 -7.50 -32.16 -11.38
N GLN A 165 -8.06 -33.14 -12.08
CA GLN A 165 -8.74 -32.93 -13.35
C GLN A 165 -10.24 -32.71 -13.11
N LEU A 166 -10.79 -31.63 -13.66
CA LEU A 166 -12.22 -31.33 -13.60
C LEU A 166 -13.01 -32.11 -14.65
N VAL A 167 -12.39 -32.37 -15.80
CA VAL A 167 -12.98 -33.05 -16.95
C VAL A 167 -11.95 -34.01 -17.54
N LYS A 168 -12.39 -35.20 -17.96
CA LYS A 168 -11.59 -36.14 -18.75
C LYS A 168 -11.80 -35.85 -20.24
N VAL A 169 -10.73 -35.46 -20.93
CA VAL A 169 -10.78 -35.21 -22.38
C VAL A 169 -10.51 -36.52 -23.15
N GLN A 170 -11.34 -36.83 -24.13
CA GLN A 170 -11.16 -38.04 -24.95
C GLN A 170 -9.82 -38.01 -25.72
N GLY A 171 -9.12 -39.15 -25.74
CA GLY A 171 -7.81 -39.27 -26.38
C GLY A 171 -6.66 -38.64 -25.59
N VAL A 172 -6.87 -38.35 -24.31
CA VAL A 172 -5.83 -37.88 -23.38
C VAL A 172 -5.70 -38.87 -22.23
N VAL A 173 -4.46 -39.28 -21.96
CA VAL A 173 -4.09 -40.13 -20.82
C VAL A 173 -3.60 -39.23 -19.70
N VAL A 174 -4.16 -39.39 -18.50
CA VAL A 174 -3.77 -38.66 -17.30
C VAL A 174 -3.31 -39.65 -16.23
N GLN A 175 -2.13 -39.44 -15.68
CA GLN A 175 -1.52 -40.22 -14.60
C GLN A 175 -1.28 -39.33 -13.37
N GLY A 176 -1.41 -39.87 -12.16
CA GLY A 176 -1.19 -39.11 -10.92
C GLY A 176 -2.30 -38.11 -10.58
N ALA A 177 -3.54 -38.37 -11.01
CA ALA A 177 -4.67 -37.55 -10.57
C ALA A 177 -4.83 -37.65 -9.04
N HIS A 178 -5.01 -36.51 -8.36
CA HIS A 178 -5.05 -36.39 -6.90
C HIS A 178 -3.71 -36.62 -6.19
N THR A 179 -2.59 -36.55 -6.91
CA THR A 179 -1.26 -36.55 -6.32
C THR A 179 -0.55 -35.24 -6.64
N ASN A 180 0.63 -35.06 -6.04
CA ASN A 180 1.50 -33.92 -6.26
C ASN A 180 2.37 -34.05 -7.54
N ASP A 181 2.27 -35.16 -8.26
CA ASP A 181 2.99 -35.45 -9.50
C ASP A 181 2.01 -35.94 -10.57
N PHE A 182 1.70 -35.08 -11.53
CA PHE A 182 0.59 -35.23 -12.45
C PHE A 182 1.09 -35.16 -13.90
N THR A 183 0.80 -36.20 -14.69
CA THR A 183 1.30 -36.32 -16.06
C THR A 183 0.14 -36.44 -17.06
N ILE A 184 0.23 -35.71 -18.16
CA ILE A 184 -0.75 -35.67 -19.25
C ILE A 184 -0.07 -36.09 -20.53
N GLN A 185 -0.67 -37.04 -21.25
CA GLN A 185 -0.12 -37.58 -22.49
C GLN A 185 -1.18 -37.65 -23.59
N THR A 186 -0.86 -37.16 -24.78
CA THR A 186 -1.72 -37.30 -25.97
C THR A 186 -0.92 -37.05 -27.25
N SER A 187 -1.28 -37.70 -28.35
CA SER A 187 -0.77 -37.37 -29.69
C SER A 187 -1.52 -36.22 -30.36
N LYS A 188 -2.58 -35.67 -29.72
CA LYS A 188 -3.44 -34.62 -30.30
C LYS A 188 -3.22 -33.26 -29.61
N PRO A 189 -2.47 -32.32 -30.22
CA PRO A 189 -2.18 -30.99 -29.67
C PRO A 189 -3.39 -30.23 -29.09
N GLN A 190 -4.50 -30.22 -29.81
CA GLN A 190 -5.72 -29.52 -29.37
C GLN A 190 -6.33 -30.15 -28.10
N GLN A 191 -6.25 -31.48 -27.96
CA GLN A 191 -6.78 -32.17 -26.78
C GLN A 191 -5.87 -31.96 -25.56
N LEU A 192 -4.56 -31.80 -25.77
CA LEU A 192 -3.63 -31.44 -24.70
C LEU A 192 -4.03 -30.11 -24.04
N ASN A 193 -4.22 -29.06 -24.85
CA ASN A 193 -4.62 -27.75 -24.34
C ASN A 193 -6.02 -27.76 -23.74
N ARG A 194 -6.96 -28.56 -24.30
CA ARG A 194 -8.26 -28.78 -23.66
C ARG A 194 -8.11 -29.43 -22.29
N GLN A 195 -7.23 -30.42 -22.12
CA GLN A 195 -7.01 -31.05 -20.81
C GLN A 195 -6.32 -30.10 -19.83
N LEU A 196 -5.30 -29.34 -20.26
CA LEU A 196 -4.61 -28.34 -19.44
C LEU A 196 -5.55 -27.27 -18.89
N TRP A 197 -6.53 -26.86 -19.71
CA TRP A 197 -7.58 -25.93 -19.30
C TRP A 197 -8.47 -26.47 -18.16
N HIS A 198 -8.48 -27.78 -17.88
CA HIS A 198 -9.36 -28.39 -16.88
C HIS A 198 -8.58 -28.94 -15.67
N ILE A 199 -7.44 -28.34 -15.35
CA ILE A 199 -6.62 -28.73 -14.18
C ILE A 199 -6.72 -27.67 -13.10
N VAL A 200 -6.82 -28.14 -11.86
CA VAL A 200 -6.75 -27.31 -10.67
C VAL A 200 -5.63 -27.78 -9.78
N TYR A 201 -4.99 -26.82 -9.13
CA TYR A 201 -4.14 -27.07 -7.98
C TYR A 201 -5.01 -27.01 -6.72
N GLN A 202 -4.92 -28.01 -5.85
CA GLN A 202 -5.54 -27.99 -4.53
C GLN A 202 -4.45 -28.02 -3.48
N ASN A 203 -4.43 -27.02 -2.60
CA ASN A 203 -3.59 -27.04 -1.43
C ASN A 203 -4.10 -28.07 -0.41
N THR A 204 -3.19 -28.83 0.19
CA THR A 204 -3.50 -29.87 1.20
C THR A 204 -2.87 -29.58 2.56
N GLU A 205 -2.01 -28.57 2.65
CA GLU A 205 -1.35 -28.16 3.89
C GLU A 205 -1.91 -26.82 4.38
N PHE A 206 -2.28 -26.75 5.66
CA PHE A 206 -2.66 -25.49 6.27
C PHE A 206 -1.40 -24.67 6.60
N ASP A 207 -1.16 -23.63 5.82
CA ASP A 207 -0.22 -22.55 6.11
C ASP A 207 -0.80 -21.24 5.57
N THR A 208 -0.91 -20.22 6.42
CA THR A 208 -1.57 -18.96 6.06
C THR A 208 -0.68 -17.99 5.28
N ASN A 209 0.61 -18.31 5.09
CA ASN A 209 1.54 -17.50 4.31
C ASN A 209 2.70 -18.33 3.73
N ALA A 210 2.38 -19.35 2.91
CA ALA A 210 3.37 -20.19 2.24
C ALA A 210 3.34 -20.02 0.72
N PHE A 211 4.44 -20.40 0.08
CA PHE A 211 4.47 -20.63 -1.36
C PHE A 211 4.58 -22.12 -1.65
N ASP A 212 3.85 -22.58 -2.66
CA ASP A 212 4.11 -23.85 -3.34
C ASP A 212 4.58 -23.55 -4.76
N LEU A 213 5.67 -24.21 -5.17
CA LEU A 213 6.29 -23.97 -6.47
C LEU A 213 5.86 -25.07 -7.44
N VAL A 214 4.81 -24.80 -8.21
CA VAL A 214 4.32 -25.73 -9.23
C VAL A 214 5.29 -25.76 -10.41
N LYS A 215 6.00 -26.87 -10.57
CA LYS A 215 6.94 -27.10 -11.69
C LYS A 215 6.18 -27.74 -12.84
N LEU A 216 6.34 -27.21 -14.05
CA LEU A 216 5.79 -27.81 -15.27
C LEU A 216 6.91 -28.14 -16.26
N HIS A 217 6.91 -29.37 -16.73
CA HIS A 217 7.82 -29.87 -17.75
C HIS A 217 7.09 -30.23 -19.05
N TYR A 218 7.59 -29.75 -20.18
CA TYR A 218 7.15 -30.15 -21.51
C TYR A 218 8.34 -30.19 -22.47
N LYS A 219 8.64 -31.39 -23.01
CA LYS A 219 9.88 -31.64 -23.76
C LYS A 219 11.10 -31.14 -22.96
N LYS A 220 11.95 -30.30 -23.55
CA LYS A 220 13.12 -29.69 -22.91
C LYS A 220 12.81 -28.44 -22.08
N PHE A 221 11.55 -28.02 -22.02
CA PHE A 221 11.14 -26.79 -21.34
C PHE A 221 10.66 -27.09 -19.93
N SER A 222 11.10 -26.26 -18.99
CA SER A 222 10.73 -26.31 -17.58
C SER A 222 10.36 -24.91 -17.10
N ILE A 223 9.20 -24.76 -16.46
CA ILE A 223 8.75 -23.50 -15.87
C ILE A 223 8.30 -23.71 -14.42
N THR A 224 8.24 -22.63 -13.65
CA THR A 224 7.75 -22.64 -12.26
C THR A 224 6.65 -21.61 -12.10
N ILE A 225 5.52 -22.04 -11.53
CA ILE A 225 4.37 -21.20 -11.19
C ILE A 225 4.31 -21.10 -9.66
N PRO A 226 4.58 -19.93 -9.07
CA PRO A 226 4.41 -19.77 -7.63
C PRO A 226 2.93 -19.73 -7.26
N VAL A 227 2.52 -20.54 -6.28
CA VAL A 227 1.17 -20.51 -5.72
C VAL A 227 1.27 -19.99 -4.28
N HIS A 228 0.80 -18.76 -4.05
CA HIS A 228 0.77 -18.15 -2.72
C HIS A 228 -0.47 -18.66 -1.95
N ILE A 229 -0.21 -19.45 -0.92
CA ILE A 229 -1.22 -19.98 -0.02
C ILE A 229 -1.44 -18.93 1.09
N ARG A 230 -2.58 -18.27 1.07
CA ARG A 230 -2.94 -17.22 2.03
C ARG A 230 -4.44 -17.01 2.16
N HIS A 231 -4.87 -16.54 3.33
CA HIS A 231 -6.26 -16.08 3.49
C HIS A 231 -6.52 -14.81 2.70
N ARG A 232 -7.80 -14.64 2.31
CA ARG A 232 -8.31 -13.34 1.87
C ARG A 232 -8.19 -12.36 3.03
N LEU A 233 -7.62 -11.18 2.77
CA LEU A 233 -7.61 -10.10 3.74
C LEU A 233 -9.04 -9.61 3.95
N ILE A 234 -9.49 -9.62 5.21
CA ILE A 234 -10.81 -9.12 5.59
C ILE A 234 -10.68 -7.60 5.78
N PRO A 235 -11.43 -6.79 5.02
CA PRO A 235 -11.31 -5.34 5.13
C PRO A 235 -11.88 -4.82 6.44
N TRP A 236 -11.20 -3.84 7.04
CA TRP A 236 -11.74 -3.04 8.14
C TRP A 236 -12.45 -1.81 7.56
N LEU A 237 -13.74 -1.95 7.28
CA LEU A 237 -14.55 -0.84 6.74
C LEU A 237 -15.06 0.07 7.87
N HIS A 238 -15.17 1.36 7.57
CA HIS A 238 -15.63 2.37 8.50
C HIS A 238 -16.95 2.97 8.01
N ASP A 239 -17.90 3.17 8.93
CA ASP A 239 -19.08 3.98 8.63
C ASP A 239 -18.67 5.44 8.46
N GLN A 240 -19.19 6.07 7.42
CA GLN A 240 -18.89 7.48 7.12
C GLN A 240 -19.99 8.44 7.57
N GLY A 241 -21.08 7.95 8.16
CA GLY A 241 -22.20 8.81 8.56
C GLY A 241 -22.72 9.63 7.39
N GLN A 242 -22.73 10.97 7.52
CA GLN A 242 -23.13 11.89 6.46
C GLN A 242 -21.98 12.27 5.50
N GLY A 243 -20.79 11.69 5.67
CA GLY A 243 -19.62 11.93 4.83
C GLY A 243 -18.84 13.20 5.19
N ARG A 244 -19.25 13.93 6.24
CA ARG A 244 -18.60 15.17 6.69
C ARG A 244 -17.30 14.85 7.45
N ILE A 245 -16.46 15.87 7.66
CA ILE A 245 -15.17 15.70 8.35
C ILE A 245 -15.33 15.06 9.73
N GLN A 246 -16.28 15.52 10.55
CA GLN A 246 -16.52 14.98 11.89
C GLN A 246 -16.97 13.51 11.90
N ASP A 247 -17.57 13.03 10.81
CA ASP A 247 -18.04 11.64 10.69
C ASP A 247 -16.90 10.71 10.24
N ARG A 248 -15.82 11.27 9.67
CA ARG A 248 -14.75 10.53 8.97
C ARG A 248 -13.36 10.72 9.54
N VAL A 249 -13.14 11.76 10.33
CA VAL A 249 -11.84 12.15 10.88
C VAL A 249 -11.96 12.33 12.39
N SER A 250 -11.02 11.74 13.12
CA SER A 250 -10.75 12.09 14.53
C SER A 250 -9.38 12.73 14.63
N VAL A 251 -9.23 13.77 15.44
CA VAL A 251 -7.91 14.38 15.69
C VAL A 251 -7.22 13.65 16.83
N VAL A 252 -5.96 13.28 16.65
CA VAL A 252 -5.13 12.66 17.68
C VAL A 252 -4.02 13.63 18.06
N VAL A 253 -3.95 13.94 19.35
CA VAL A 253 -2.98 14.87 19.92
C VAL A 253 -2.24 14.19 21.07
N LYS A 254 -0.92 14.30 21.07
CA LYS A 254 -0.11 13.99 22.24
C LYS A 254 0.31 15.30 22.89
N THR A 255 0.06 15.47 24.19
CA THR A 255 0.47 16.66 24.93
C THR A 255 1.41 16.37 26.08
N PHE A 256 2.13 17.39 26.54
CA PHE A 256 2.97 17.39 27.75
C PHE A 256 3.16 18.83 28.23
N LEU A 257 2.54 19.19 29.36
CA LEU A 257 2.61 20.51 30.02
C LEU A 257 2.11 21.72 29.21
N ARG A 258 1.70 21.60 27.95
CA ARG A 258 1.39 22.73 27.04
C ARG A 258 -0.11 23.01 26.91
N TYR A 259 -0.83 23.13 28.02
CA TYR A 259 -2.28 23.29 28.02
C TYR A 259 -2.80 24.57 27.33
N SER A 260 -2.04 25.68 27.35
CA SER A 260 -2.38 26.91 26.61
C SER A 260 -2.41 26.70 25.10
N ASN A 261 -1.46 25.92 24.57
CA ASN A 261 -1.41 25.56 23.15
C ASN A 261 -2.48 24.51 22.81
N LEU A 262 -2.68 23.50 23.67
CA LEU A 262 -3.74 22.51 23.51
C LEU A 262 -5.12 23.19 23.41
N ARG A 263 -5.41 24.17 24.27
CA ARG A 263 -6.66 24.96 24.23
C ARG A 263 -6.84 25.67 22.88
N ARG A 264 -5.76 26.21 22.30
CA ARG A 264 -5.77 26.87 20.98
C ARG A 264 -6.04 25.89 19.85
N LEU A 265 -5.39 24.72 19.88
CA LEU A 265 -5.62 23.64 18.94
C LEU A 265 -7.11 23.26 18.95
N VAL A 266 -7.65 22.92 20.12
CA VAL A 266 -9.04 22.48 20.28
C VAL A 266 -10.02 23.53 19.77
N ARG A 267 -9.80 24.81 20.10
CA ARG A 267 -10.62 25.92 19.56
C ARG A 267 -10.54 25.98 18.04
N SER A 268 -9.35 25.96 17.45
CA SER A 268 -9.19 26.03 15.99
C SER A 268 -9.87 24.88 15.24
N VAL A 269 -9.86 23.68 15.81
CA VAL A 269 -10.60 22.52 15.27
C VAL A 269 -12.10 22.71 15.44
N GLY A 270 -12.57 23.17 16.60
CA GLY A 270 -13.99 23.42 16.87
C GLY A 270 -14.59 24.51 15.98
N ASP A 271 -13.82 25.57 15.70
CA ASP A 271 -14.25 26.71 14.89
C ASP A 271 -14.39 26.33 13.40
N LEU A 272 -13.45 25.55 12.87
CA LEU A 272 -13.42 25.20 11.44
C LEU A 272 -14.13 23.88 11.11
N TYR A 273 -14.12 22.92 12.04
CA TYR A 273 -14.68 21.58 11.87
C TYR A 273 -15.50 21.16 13.09
N PRO A 274 -16.61 21.86 13.39
CA PRO A 274 -17.40 21.64 14.59
C PRO A 274 -17.93 20.21 14.70
N GLY A 275 -17.87 19.65 15.91
CA GLY A 275 -18.26 18.26 16.18
C GLY A 275 -17.18 17.22 15.90
N THR A 276 -16.04 17.61 15.33
CA THR A 276 -14.90 16.70 15.14
C THR A 276 -14.34 16.28 16.48
N ARG A 277 -14.24 14.97 16.70
CA ARG A 277 -13.70 14.39 17.93
C ARG A 277 -12.19 14.59 18.02
N ILE A 278 -11.72 15.01 19.19
CA ILE A 278 -10.31 15.19 19.51
C ILE A 278 -9.93 14.23 20.64
N ILE A 279 -8.88 13.45 20.44
CA ILE A 279 -8.37 12.49 21.41
C ILE A 279 -7.01 13.00 21.87
N VAL A 280 -6.93 13.37 23.15
CA VAL A 280 -5.72 13.88 23.77
C VAL A 280 -5.11 12.80 24.65
N ALA A 281 -3.87 12.43 24.35
CA ALA A 281 -3.05 11.57 25.18
C ALA A 281 -2.03 12.41 25.95
N ASP A 282 -2.17 12.48 27.28
CA ASP A 282 -1.40 13.37 28.14
C ASP A 282 -0.52 12.59 29.11
N ASP A 283 0.80 12.73 28.98
CA ASP A 283 1.80 12.14 29.87
C ASP A 283 2.41 13.16 30.85
N THR A 284 1.70 14.26 31.11
CA THR A 284 2.06 15.27 32.11
C THR A 284 2.10 14.65 33.51
N PRO A 285 3.07 15.03 34.37
CA PRO A 285 3.14 14.53 35.74
C PRO A 285 1.89 14.90 36.51
N TYR A 286 1.41 14.00 37.37
CA TYR A 286 0.13 14.15 38.06
C TYR A 286 0.00 15.47 38.85
N GLN A 287 1.10 16.01 39.36
CA GLN A 287 1.12 17.27 40.12
C GLN A 287 0.90 18.52 39.25
N LYS A 288 1.10 18.40 37.93
CA LYS A 288 0.97 19.47 36.94
C LYS A 288 -0.17 19.22 35.96
N PHE A 289 -0.89 18.10 36.13
CA PHE A 289 -1.97 17.72 35.24
C PHE A 289 -3.14 18.72 35.35
N GLU A 290 -3.54 19.31 34.23
CA GLU A 290 -4.75 20.11 34.12
C GLU A 290 -5.85 19.29 33.46
N SER A 291 -6.96 19.05 34.17
CA SER A 291 -8.11 18.42 33.53
C SER A 291 -8.69 19.35 32.47
N PHE A 292 -8.47 18.99 31.21
CA PHE A 292 -9.11 19.60 30.06
C PHE A 292 -10.39 18.84 29.71
N GLN A 293 -11.55 19.50 29.83
CA GLN A 293 -12.85 18.96 29.43
C GLN A 293 -13.46 19.88 28.37
N ASP A 294 -13.80 19.30 27.22
CA ASP A 294 -14.51 19.97 26.13
C ASP A 294 -15.50 18.99 25.50
N LYS A 295 -16.59 19.51 24.90
CA LYS A 295 -17.72 18.69 24.41
C LYS A 295 -17.29 17.57 23.46
N ASN A 296 -16.29 17.82 22.61
CA ASN A 296 -15.83 16.84 21.62
C ASN A 296 -14.40 16.36 21.89
N THR A 297 -13.88 16.55 23.11
CA THR A 297 -12.51 16.16 23.47
C THR A 297 -12.50 15.05 24.51
N ASP A 298 -11.90 13.92 24.17
CA ASP A 298 -11.55 12.89 25.14
C ASP A 298 -10.13 13.08 25.63
N HIS A 299 -9.97 13.32 26.92
CA HIS A 299 -8.67 13.56 27.54
C HIS A 299 -8.23 12.36 28.38
N TYR A 300 -7.23 11.64 27.87
CA TYR A 300 -6.69 10.43 28.49
C TYR A 300 -5.39 10.73 29.23
N ILE A 301 -5.35 10.32 30.50
CA ILE A 301 -4.15 10.36 31.32
C ILE A 301 -3.29 9.13 31.01
N MET A 302 -2.03 9.38 30.68
CA MET A 302 -1.01 8.35 30.50
C MET A 302 -0.13 8.24 31.75
N PRO A 303 0.64 7.14 31.90
CA PRO A 303 1.78 7.14 32.80
C PRO A 303 2.69 8.33 32.49
N GLN A 304 3.06 9.09 33.51
CA GLN A 304 3.89 10.29 33.39
C GLN A 304 5.18 10.03 32.60
N PHE A 305 5.57 10.99 31.75
CA PHE A 305 6.79 10.98 30.93
C PHE A 305 6.93 9.79 29.96
N LYS A 306 5.83 9.09 29.65
CA LYS A 306 5.89 7.90 28.79
C LYS A 306 6.32 8.23 27.36
N GLY A 307 6.02 9.44 26.90
CA GLY A 307 6.59 10.03 25.72
C GLY A 307 5.75 9.89 24.45
N PHE A 308 6.37 10.35 23.37
CA PHE A 308 5.69 10.75 22.14
C PHE A 308 4.92 9.63 21.43
N PHE A 309 5.61 8.54 21.05
CA PHE A 309 4.99 7.44 20.29
C PHE A 309 4.04 6.58 21.12
N ALA A 310 4.29 6.44 22.43
CA ALA A 310 3.33 5.80 23.31
C ALA A 310 2.00 6.58 23.37
N GLY A 311 2.07 7.92 23.41
CA GLY A 311 0.87 8.76 23.39
C GLY A 311 0.12 8.69 22.06
N ARG A 312 0.85 8.66 20.93
CA ARG A 312 0.24 8.41 19.62
C ARG A 312 -0.50 7.08 19.55
N ASN A 313 0.08 6.00 20.06
CA ASN A 313 -0.60 4.71 20.11
C ASN A 313 -1.85 4.75 20.98
N LEU A 314 -1.79 5.39 22.15
CA LEU A 314 -2.97 5.53 23.01
C LEU A 314 -4.06 6.30 22.25
N GLY A 315 -3.75 7.45 21.67
CA GLY A 315 -4.73 8.22 20.91
C GLY A 315 -5.30 7.44 19.70
N LEU A 316 -4.42 6.83 18.90
CA LEU A 316 -4.81 6.02 17.74
C LEU A 316 -5.71 4.83 18.12
N SER A 317 -5.46 4.19 19.28
CA SER A 317 -6.27 3.07 19.75
C SER A 317 -7.73 3.45 19.99
N GLN A 318 -8.00 4.73 20.30
CA GLN A 318 -9.35 5.25 20.55
C GLN A 318 -10.05 5.75 19.28
N VAL A 319 -9.36 5.82 18.13
CA VAL A 319 -9.95 6.26 16.87
C VAL A 319 -10.89 5.19 16.31
N THR A 320 -12.12 5.60 15.99
CA THR A 320 -13.16 4.77 15.35
C THR A 320 -13.47 5.20 13.91
N THR A 321 -13.11 6.43 13.54
CA THR A 321 -13.32 7.00 12.21
C THR A 321 -12.35 6.43 11.17
N GLU A 322 -12.71 6.55 9.89
CA GLU A 322 -11.93 6.03 8.76
C GLU A 322 -10.52 6.60 8.68
N TYR A 323 -10.39 7.89 8.96
CA TYR A 323 -9.13 8.59 9.01
C TYR A 323 -8.90 9.18 10.40
N PHE A 324 -7.64 9.43 10.71
CA PHE A 324 -7.27 10.30 11.82
C PHE A 324 -6.32 11.38 11.32
N LEU A 325 -6.44 12.57 11.91
CA LEU A 325 -5.50 13.66 11.73
C LEU A 325 -4.58 13.68 12.94
N TYR A 326 -3.29 13.50 12.75
CA TYR A 326 -2.32 13.72 13.81
C TYR A 326 -1.90 15.19 13.84
N MET A 327 -1.91 15.78 15.04
CA MET A 327 -1.42 17.13 15.30
C MET A 327 -0.57 17.15 16.58
N ASP A 328 0.55 17.87 16.57
CA ASP A 328 1.21 18.27 17.82
C ASP A 328 0.35 19.32 18.54
N ASP A 329 0.39 19.34 19.87
CA ASP A 329 -0.41 20.23 20.73
C ASP A 329 -0.10 21.72 20.55
N ASP A 330 0.99 22.08 19.86
CA ASP A 330 1.35 23.43 19.45
C ASP A 330 0.94 23.79 18.02
N HIS A 331 0.19 22.93 17.34
CA HIS A 331 -0.44 23.24 16.06
C HIS A 331 -1.82 23.88 16.23
N TYR A 332 -2.22 24.69 15.25
CA TYR A 332 -3.59 25.19 15.15
C TYR A 332 -3.99 25.34 13.69
N LEU A 333 -5.26 25.05 13.40
CA LEU A 333 -5.79 25.17 12.05
C LEU A 333 -6.03 26.65 11.70
N LYS A 334 -5.83 26.99 10.44
CA LYS A 334 -6.14 28.31 9.87
C LYS A 334 -7.35 28.20 8.92
N PRO A 335 -8.04 29.31 8.60
CA PRO A 335 -9.20 29.29 7.70
C PRO A 335 -8.94 28.63 6.34
N TYR A 336 -7.70 28.73 5.84
CA TYR A 336 -7.22 28.10 4.61
C TYR A 336 -6.70 26.66 4.76
N THR A 337 -6.65 26.10 5.98
CA THR A 337 -6.29 24.69 6.21
C THR A 337 -7.48 23.78 5.90
N LYS A 338 -7.60 23.33 4.64
CA LYS A 338 -8.76 22.54 4.17
C LYS A 338 -8.53 21.02 4.27
N LEU A 339 -9.04 20.40 5.33
CA LEU A 339 -8.98 18.94 5.55
C LEU A 339 -9.72 18.12 4.49
N GLU A 340 -10.73 18.71 3.85
CA GLU A 340 -11.51 18.10 2.76
C GLU A 340 -10.62 17.67 1.60
N ILE A 341 -9.55 18.42 1.34
CA ILE A 341 -8.59 18.11 0.27
C ILE A 341 -7.74 16.89 0.64
N LEU A 342 -7.32 16.81 1.91
CA LEU A 342 -6.60 15.64 2.41
C LEU A 342 -7.47 14.38 2.33
N VAL A 343 -8.74 14.48 2.75
CA VAL A 343 -9.71 13.39 2.65
C VAL A 343 -9.94 12.99 1.19
N SER A 344 -10.16 13.96 0.29
CA SER A 344 -10.38 13.72 -1.14
C SER A 344 -9.19 13.02 -1.79
N LEU A 345 -7.95 13.40 -1.43
CA LEU A 345 -6.74 12.74 -1.92
C LEU A 345 -6.72 11.26 -1.51
N LEU A 346 -6.95 10.95 -0.23
CA LEU A 346 -7.00 9.57 0.22
C LEU A 346 -8.16 8.78 -0.38
N ASP A 347 -9.26 9.45 -0.73
CA ASP A 347 -10.45 8.82 -1.31
C ASP A 347 -10.34 8.51 -2.80
N ARG A 348 -9.56 9.29 -3.55
CA ARG A 348 -9.46 9.19 -5.01
C ARG A 348 -8.18 8.53 -5.48
N THR A 349 -7.17 8.41 -4.61
CA THR A 349 -5.89 7.79 -4.93
C THR A 349 -5.69 6.47 -4.18
N ASP A 350 -4.54 5.83 -4.37
CA ASP A 350 -4.06 4.65 -3.64
C ASP A 350 -3.12 5.01 -2.47
N TYR A 351 -3.11 6.28 -2.07
CA TYR A 351 -2.32 6.78 -0.94
C TYR A 351 -2.99 6.47 0.40
N HIS A 352 -2.15 6.40 1.45
CA HIS A 352 -2.54 6.00 2.79
C HIS A 352 -2.38 7.13 3.81
N VAL A 353 -1.42 8.04 3.56
CA VAL A 353 -1.09 9.17 4.41
C VAL A 353 -0.90 10.40 3.53
N VAL A 354 -1.42 11.54 3.98
CA VAL A 354 -1.18 12.84 3.36
C VAL A 354 -0.92 13.89 4.42
N GLY A 355 0.21 14.57 4.32
CA GLY A 355 0.56 15.65 5.23
C GLY A 355 0.35 17.05 4.67
N GLY A 356 0.32 18.02 5.57
CA GLY A 356 0.44 19.43 5.24
C GLY A 356 1.82 19.98 5.62
N VAL A 357 1.93 21.30 5.68
CA VAL A 357 3.20 22.00 5.88
C VAL A 357 3.08 23.05 6.98
N TYR A 358 4.13 23.30 7.75
CA TYR A 358 4.10 24.31 8.81
C TYR A 358 4.24 25.72 8.27
N GLU A 359 3.56 26.70 8.82
CA GLU A 359 3.70 28.09 8.36
C GLU A 359 5.16 28.60 8.36
N ASP A 360 6.03 28.10 9.23
CA ASP A 360 7.39 28.60 9.45
C ASP A 360 8.52 27.70 8.91
N LEU A 361 8.20 26.66 8.12
CA LEU A 361 9.19 25.67 7.65
C LEU A 361 9.24 25.55 6.12
N GLU A 362 10.28 26.08 5.46
CA GLU A 362 10.39 26.00 3.99
C GLU A 362 10.33 24.57 3.46
N MET A 363 11.05 23.66 4.10
CA MET A 363 11.18 22.28 3.65
C MET A 363 9.97 21.46 4.06
N PHE A 364 9.27 20.89 3.09
CA PHE A 364 8.06 20.12 3.36
C PHE A 364 8.07 18.71 2.74
N ALA A 365 9.05 18.40 1.90
CA ALA A 365 9.10 17.16 1.15
C ALA A 365 10.43 16.43 1.37
N THR A 366 10.34 15.13 1.64
CA THR A 366 11.49 14.27 1.88
C THR A 366 11.25 12.88 1.30
N THR A 367 12.24 12.35 0.61
CA THR A 367 12.31 10.94 0.20
C THR A 367 13.37 10.18 1.00
N ILE A 368 13.21 8.87 1.12
CA ILE A 368 14.09 7.96 1.85
C ILE A 368 14.54 6.87 0.88
N ARG A 369 15.84 6.61 0.85
CA ARG A 369 16.41 5.46 0.14
C ARG A 369 17.00 4.49 1.13
N VAL A 370 16.61 3.22 1.07
CA VAL A 370 17.35 2.14 1.74
C VAL A 370 18.37 1.61 0.74
N LEU A 371 19.64 1.57 1.16
CA LEU A 371 20.80 1.16 0.37
C LEU A 371 21.47 -0.03 1.05
N GLY A 372 22.29 -0.74 0.28
CA GLY A 372 23.10 -1.85 0.78
C GLY A 372 22.56 -3.22 0.35
N ASP A 373 22.94 -4.24 1.10
CA ASP A 373 22.61 -5.65 0.86
C ASP A 373 22.11 -6.35 2.13
N ASP A 374 21.93 -7.67 2.06
CA ASP A 374 21.40 -8.50 3.15
C ASP A 374 22.29 -8.49 4.42
N THR A 375 23.54 -8.05 4.31
CA THR A 375 24.52 -8.01 5.42
C THR A 375 24.74 -6.59 5.95
N HIS A 376 24.68 -5.59 5.06
CA HIS A 376 24.92 -4.20 5.42
C HIS A 376 23.89 -3.31 4.76
N ALA A 377 22.95 -2.76 5.55
CA ALA A 377 21.95 -1.83 5.09
C ALA A 377 22.11 -0.45 5.73
N CYS A 378 21.80 0.61 4.99
CA CYS A 378 21.68 1.96 5.51
C CYS A 378 20.51 2.67 4.85
N TYR A 379 20.05 3.78 5.41
CA TYR A 379 19.16 4.67 4.68
C TYR A 379 19.71 6.09 4.54
N GLU A 380 19.36 6.72 3.42
CA GLU A 380 19.64 8.11 3.10
C GLU A 380 18.35 8.92 3.05
N LYS A 381 18.34 10.09 3.68
CA LYS A 381 17.24 11.05 3.66
C LYS A 381 17.55 12.15 2.65
N LEU A 382 16.73 12.28 1.60
CA LEU A 382 16.91 13.26 0.54
C LEU A 382 15.79 14.31 0.58
N ARG A 383 16.15 15.57 0.33
CA ARG A 383 15.17 16.66 0.21
C ARG A 383 14.51 16.58 -1.16
N GLY A 384 13.20 16.75 -1.20
CA GLY A 384 12.41 16.75 -2.43
C GLY A 384 11.32 15.69 -2.42
N TRP A 385 10.77 15.45 -3.60
CA TRP A 385 9.64 14.55 -3.85
C TRP A 385 9.89 13.72 -5.11
N TYR A 386 9.11 12.65 -5.31
CA TYR A 386 9.23 11.80 -6.49
C TYR A 386 8.53 12.40 -7.70
N HIS A 387 7.25 12.72 -7.57
CA HIS A 387 6.43 13.31 -8.62
C HIS A 387 5.21 14.01 -8.00
N SER A 388 4.53 14.85 -8.79
CA SER A 388 3.23 15.41 -8.41
C SER A 388 2.16 14.33 -8.40
N ILE A 389 1.16 14.48 -7.54
CA ILE A 389 -0.01 13.59 -7.52
C ILE A 389 -0.98 14.04 -8.63
N PRO A 390 -1.39 13.13 -9.55
CA PRO A 390 -2.38 13.45 -10.58
C PRO A 390 -3.66 14.02 -9.96
N ASP A 391 -4.24 15.06 -10.59
CA ASP A 391 -5.48 15.74 -10.15
C ASP A 391 -5.42 16.46 -8.79
N PHE A 392 -4.26 16.46 -8.12
CA PHE A 392 -4.04 17.15 -6.85
C PHE A 392 -2.88 18.17 -6.97
N PRO A 393 -3.12 19.36 -7.57
CA PRO A 393 -2.10 20.40 -7.70
C PRO A 393 -1.53 20.81 -6.34
N GLY A 394 -0.21 20.94 -6.28
CA GLY A 394 0.51 21.27 -5.04
C GLY A 394 0.70 20.09 -4.09
N CYS A 395 0.26 18.88 -4.45
CA CYS A 395 0.51 17.65 -3.70
C CYS A 395 1.55 16.77 -4.38
N TYR A 396 2.44 16.16 -3.60
CA TYR A 396 3.60 15.43 -4.10
C TYR A 396 3.81 14.10 -3.37
N ALA A 397 4.28 13.09 -4.11
CA ALA A 397 4.65 11.78 -3.58
C ALA A 397 5.99 11.84 -2.83
N VAL A 398 6.01 11.36 -1.59
CA VAL A 398 7.15 11.42 -0.66
C VAL A 398 7.20 10.15 0.21
N ASP A 399 8.26 9.97 0.99
CA ASP A 399 8.33 8.89 2.00
C ASP A 399 8.15 9.42 3.42
N HIS A 400 8.17 10.74 3.60
CA HIS A 400 8.14 11.38 4.89
C HIS A 400 7.44 12.73 4.78
N THR A 401 6.51 12.98 5.70
CA THR A 401 5.88 14.27 5.90
C THR A 401 6.08 14.73 7.34
N GLU A 402 5.67 15.96 7.65
CA GLU A 402 5.83 16.55 8.97
C GLU A 402 4.78 16.01 9.98
N ASN A 403 4.86 16.37 11.27
CA ASN A 403 3.93 15.98 12.34
C ASN A 403 2.53 16.65 12.23
N PHE A 404 2.05 16.82 11.01
CA PHE A 404 0.70 17.24 10.66
C PHE A 404 0.25 16.44 9.43
N PHE A 405 -0.47 15.34 9.68
CA PHE A 405 -0.89 14.44 8.61
C PHE A 405 -2.23 13.74 8.89
N LEU A 406 -2.99 13.55 7.82
CA LEU A 406 -4.18 12.70 7.79
C LEU A 406 -3.78 11.31 7.29
N ALA A 407 -4.26 10.25 7.93
CA ALA A 407 -3.93 8.89 7.55
C ALA A 407 -5.09 7.92 7.71
N SER A 408 -5.06 6.84 6.92
CA SER A 408 -5.95 5.69 7.08
C SER A 408 -5.76 5.03 8.45
N THR A 409 -6.82 4.99 9.25
CA THR A 409 -6.79 4.46 10.61
C THR A 409 -6.37 3.00 10.65
N ALA A 410 -6.97 2.14 9.80
CA ALA A 410 -6.67 0.72 9.78
C ALA A 410 -5.21 0.42 9.41
N GLU A 411 -4.67 1.11 8.40
CA GLU A 411 -3.32 0.89 7.88
C GLU A 411 -2.25 1.36 8.86
N VAL A 412 -2.46 2.51 9.51
CA VAL A 412 -1.55 2.97 10.55
C VAL A 412 -1.64 2.11 11.81
N LYS A 413 -2.83 1.60 12.18
CA LYS A 413 -2.95 0.63 13.29
C LYS A 413 -2.18 -0.66 13.02
N ALA A 414 -2.10 -1.11 11.77
CA ALA A 414 -1.34 -2.30 11.39
C ALA A 414 0.19 -2.10 11.46
N ILE A 415 0.67 -0.85 11.35
CA ILE A 415 2.10 -0.51 11.46
C ILE A 415 2.47 -0.16 12.90
N GLY A 416 1.67 0.68 13.55
CA GLY A 416 1.88 1.17 14.91
C GLY A 416 2.99 2.21 15.03
N PHE A 417 3.07 2.85 16.20
CA PHE A 417 4.19 3.70 16.59
C PHE A 417 5.06 2.94 17.60
N ASP A 418 6.37 2.90 17.44
CA ASP A 418 7.26 2.19 18.37
C ASP A 418 7.30 2.87 19.76
N PRO A 419 6.71 2.30 20.82
CA PRO A 419 6.59 2.96 22.12
C PRO A 419 7.88 2.86 22.97
N HIS A 420 8.99 2.35 22.40
CA HIS A 420 10.25 2.22 23.10
C HIS A 420 10.76 3.56 23.62
N LEU A 421 11.51 3.56 24.74
CA LEU A 421 11.99 4.80 25.37
C LEU A 421 12.88 5.66 24.46
N ALA A 422 13.47 5.05 23.43
CA ALA A 422 14.19 5.74 22.35
C ALA A 422 13.33 6.76 21.57
N GLN A 423 11.99 6.61 21.60
CA GLN A 423 11.02 7.49 20.95
C GLN A 423 10.28 8.40 21.93
N SER A 424 10.66 8.41 23.20
CA SER A 424 9.93 9.15 24.23
C SER A 424 10.01 10.67 24.04
N ARG A 425 11.15 11.20 23.58
CA ARG A 425 11.41 12.65 23.42
C ARG A 425 11.38 13.16 21.98
N LEU A 426 11.65 12.28 21.02
CA LEU A 426 11.69 12.56 19.59
C LEU A 426 11.02 11.40 18.87
N GLY A 427 9.88 11.65 18.23
CA GLY A 427 9.24 10.69 17.36
C GLY A 427 8.75 11.40 16.11
N HIS A 428 9.28 11.04 14.95
CA HIS A 428 8.85 11.65 13.71
C HIS A 428 9.08 10.69 12.55
N GLN A 429 10.34 10.62 12.12
CA GLN A 429 10.79 9.85 10.97
C GLN A 429 10.60 8.35 11.13
N GLU A 430 10.64 7.86 12.36
CA GLU A 430 10.74 6.44 12.68
C GLU A 430 9.48 5.66 12.31
N PHE A 431 8.33 6.33 12.36
CA PHE A 431 7.07 5.80 11.87
C PHE A 431 7.11 5.64 10.35
N PHE A 432 7.59 6.66 9.65
CA PHE A 432 7.66 6.64 8.19
C PHE A 432 8.66 5.60 7.67
N THR A 433 9.81 5.43 8.34
CA THR A 433 10.76 4.36 8.03
C THR A 433 10.13 2.97 8.24
N ALA A 434 9.38 2.76 9.33
CA ALA A 434 8.66 1.51 9.58
C ALA A 434 7.52 1.26 8.56
N GLY A 435 6.99 2.32 7.95
CA GLY A 435 5.97 2.25 6.91
C GLY A 435 6.50 2.04 5.49
N LEU A 436 7.82 2.04 5.26
CA LEU A 436 8.38 1.85 3.92
C LEU A 436 7.94 0.51 3.31
N GLY A 437 7.54 0.54 2.04
CA GLY A 437 7.01 -0.63 1.32
C GLY A 437 5.58 -1.04 1.72
N ARG A 438 4.98 -0.38 2.72
CA ARG A 438 3.59 -0.62 3.17
C ARG A 438 2.69 0.60 2.94
N LEU A 439 3.19 1.80 3.20
CA LEU A 439 2.46 3.05 3.01
C LEU A 439 2.93 3.78 1.76
N ARG A 440 1.96 4.39 1.09
CA ARG A 440 2.15 5.45 0.09
C ARG A 440 1.81 6.78 0.75
N ILE A 441 2.75 7.72 0.73
CA ILE A 441 2.68 8.97 1.49
C ILE A 441 2.74 10.16 0.54
N ALA A 442 1.88 11.13 0.76
CA ALA A 442 1.86 12.40 0.03
C ALA A 442 2.04 13.59 0.98
N VAL A 443 2.42 14.74 0.43
CA VAL A 443 2.39 16.02 1.14
C VAL A 443 1.81 17.09 0.22
N CYS A 444 0.91 17.93 0.75
CA CYS A 444 0.28 19.02 0.02
C CYS A 444 0.80 20.37 0.53
N ARG A 445 1.51 21.11 -0.33
CA ARG A 445 2.09 22.42 0.00
C ARG A 445 1.04 23.46 0.40
N ASN A 446 -0.12 23.42 -0.23
CA ASN A 446 -1.20 24.38 -0.03
C ASN A 446 -1.97 24.15 1.28
N ILE A 447 -1.76 23.01 1.95
CA ILE A 447 -2.37 22.72 3.24
C ILE A 447 -1.39 23.14 4.34
N ILE A 448 -1.55 24.37 4.81
CA ILE A 448 -0.65 24.99 5.77
C ILE A 448 -1.28 24.93 7.15
N VAL A 449 -0.50 24.57 8.17
CA VAL A 449 -0.91 24.58 9.58
C VAL A 449 -0.12 25.63 10.36
N GLY A 450 -0.78 26.29 11.30
CA GLY A 450 -0.13 27.22 12.22
C GLY A 450 0.72 26.48 13.25
N HIS A 451 1.87 27.06 13.63
CA HIS A 451 2.77 26.49 14.64
C HIS A 451 3.09 27.52 15.71
N ASN A 452 2.62 27.31 16.94
CA ASN A 452 2.81 28.23 18.04
C ASN A 452 3.72 27.69 19.16
N LYS A 453 4.99 28.12 19.13
CA LYS A 453 6.02 27.66 20.07
C LYS A 453 6.03 28.42 21.41
N THR A 454 5.02 29.24 21.71
CA THR A 454 4.95 29.97 22.98
C THR A 454 4.86 29.00 24.17
N MET A 455 5.52 29.35 25.27
CA MET A 455 5.59 28.55 26.51
C MET A 455 4.76 29.19 27.65
N GLU A 456 3.67 29.88 27.29
CA GLU A 456 2.79 30.54 28.26
C GLU A 456 2.14 29.51 29.20
N GLY A 457 2.32 29.70 30.50
CA GLY A 457 1.81 28.80 31.54
C GLY A 457 2.58 27.47 31.67
N VAL A 458 3.65 27.27 30.90
CA VAL A 458 4.45 26.04 30.93
C VAL A 458 5.54 26.13 32.02
N ASP A 459 5.71 25.07 32.79
CA ASP A 459 6.89 24.88 33.64
C ASP A 459 8.12 24.62 32.75
N ILE A 460 8.85 25.68 32.41
CA ILE A 460 9.92 25.65 31.39
C ILE A 460 11.06 24.72 31.81
N GLU A 461 11.46 24.75 33.08
CA GLU A 461 12.56 23.90 33.57
C GLU A 461 12.20 22.43 33.45
N LEU A 462 11.01 22.06 33.93
CA LEU A 462 10.51 20.69 33.83
C LEU A 462 10.33 20.27 32.36
N TYR A 463 9.75 21.13 31.53
CA TYR A 463 9.53 20.85 30.11
C TYR A 463 10.86 20.60 29.39
N GLN A 464 11.84 21.48 29.56
CA GLN A 464 13.15 21.36 28.93
C GLN A 464 13.90 20.10 29.36
N LYS A 465 13.81 19.71 30.65
CA LYS A 465 14.42 18.48 31.17
C LYS A 465 14.01 17.23 30.39
N TYR A 466 12.76 17.15 29.97
CA TYR A 466 12.22 16.00 29.23
C TYR A 466 12.16 16.21 27.71
N ARG A 467 12.25 17.45 27.22
CA ARG A 467 12.29 17.77 25.78
C ARG A 467 13.69 17.73 25.18
N VAL A 468 14.69 18.22 25.91
CA VAL A 468 16.08 18.30 25.44
C VAL A 468 16.70 16.90 25.47
N THR A 469 17.41 16.55 24.40
CA THR A 469 18.10 15.25 24.30
C THR A 469 19.59 15.43 24.54
N ASP A 470 20.13 14.63 25.45
CA ASP A 470 21.57 14.55 25.69
C ASP A 470 22.24 13.51 24.78
N ARG A 471 23.56 13.39 24.88
CA ARG A 471 24.33 12.42 24.08
C ARG A 471 23.94 10.98 24.39
N ALA A 472 23.64 10.67 25.66
CA ALA A 472 23.25 9.33 26.07
C ALA A 472 21.94 8.89 25.41
N TYR A 473 20.92 9.77 25.44
CA TYR A 473 19.64 9.54 24.77
C TYR A 473 19.81 9.37 23.26
N ARG A 474 20.58 10.26 22.61
CA ARG A 474 20.83 10.16 21.15
C ARG A 474 21.54 8.86 20.77
N ASN A 475 22.52 8.43 21.57
CA ASN A 475 23.23 7.16 21.36
C ASN A 475 22.31 5.96 21.55
N MET A 476 21.51 5.95 22.62
CA MET A 476 20.51 4.90 22.85
C MET A 476 19.52 4.83 21.70
N ARG A 477 19.01 5.98 21.24
CA ARG A 477 18.09 6.06 20.12
C ARG A 477 18.70 5.53 18.84
N LEU A 478 19.93 5.95 18.51
CA LEU A 478 20.63 5.45 17.32
C LEU A 478 20.83 3.93 17.39
N LYS A 479 21.31 3.40 18.51
CA LYS A 479 21.48 1.95 18.71
C LYS A 479 20.17 1.18 18.52
N HIS A 480 19.09 1.71 19.09
CA HIS A 480 17.76 1.13 18.94
C HIS A 480 17.31 1.07 17.48
N HIS A 481 17.49 2.14 16.71
CA HIS A 481 17.14 2.15 15.28
C HIS A 481 17.98 1.21 14.45
N LEU A 482 19.31 1.22 14.65
CA LEU A 482 20.21 0.34 13.92
C LEU A 482 19.84 -1.13 14.16
N PHE A 483 19.53 -1.50 15.39
CA PHE A 483 19.11 -2.85 15.71
C PHE A 483 17.70 -3.18 15.17
N ARG A 484 16.71 -2.34 15.48
CA ARG A 484 15.30 -2.57 15.13
C ARG A 484 15.09 -2.66 13.62
N ASP A 485 15.74 -1.78 12.87
CA ASP A 485 15.56 -1.67 11.42
C ASP A 485 16.60 -2.50 10.64
N ASN A 486 17.42 -3.32 11.35
CA ASN A 486 18.52 -4.11 10.78
C ASN A 486 19.46 -3.28 9.88
N LEU A 487 19.93 -2.15 10.40
CA LEU A 487 20.81 -1.21 9.69
C LEU A 487 22.21 -1.21 10.29
N THR A 488 23.22 -1.11 9.43
CA THR A 488 24.62 -0.89 9.81
C THR A 488 24.86 0.56 10.19
N CYS A 489 24.28 1.50 9.43
CA CYS A 489 24.45 2.93 9.68
C CYS A 489 23.24 3.74 9.25
N VAL A 490 23.16 4.97 9.77
CA VAL A 490 22.19 5.98 9.35
C VAL A 490 22.95 7.12 8.71
N GLY A 491 22.70 7.38 7.42
CA GLY A 491 23.35 8.44 6.66
C GLY A 491 22.40 9.62 6.43
N LEU A 492 22.72 10.79 7.00
CA LEU A 492 22.14 12.05 6.52
C LEU A 492 23.04 12.61 5.42
N LYS A 493 22.92 12.08 4.20
CA LYS A 493 23.43 12.80 3.03
C LYS A 493 22.37 13.75 2.55
N TYR A 494 22.49 15.03 2.93
CA TYR A 494 21.81 16.09 2.21
C TYR A 494 22.49 16.18 0.84
N PRO A 495 21.81 15.84 -0.28
CA PRO A 495 22.43 16.00 -1.57
C PRO A 495 22.76 17.49 -1.75
N ARG A 496 24.03 17.80 -2.00
CA ARG A 496 24.43 19.05 -2.66
C ARG A 496 23.98 18.98 -4.12
N ASN A 497 22.68 18.83 -4.37
CA ASN A 497 22.13 19.21 -5.65
C ASN A 497 21.93 20.72 -5.58
N GLU A 498 22.94 21.46 -6.06
CA GLU A 498 22.87 22.93 -6.19
C GLU A 498 21.66 23.37 -7.04
N SER A 499 21.09 22.48 -7.86
CA SER A 499 19.87 22.72 -8.65
C SER A 499 18.55 22.65 -7.86
N LEU A 500 18.50 21.97 -6.70
CA LEU A 500 17.33 21.93 -5.80
C LEU A 500 17.48 22.85 -4.58
N ALA A 501 18.67 23.43 -4.38
CA ALA A 501 18.88 24.56 -3.49
C ALA A 501 18.33 25.85 -4.14
N GLN A 502 17.04 25.86 -4.48
CA GLN A 502 16.34 27.13 -4.66
C GLN A 502 16.56 27.94 -3.39
N LYS A 503 16.79 29.26 -3.53
CA LYS A 503 17.04 30.22 -2.44
C LYS A 503 15.92 30.12 -1.39
N VAL A 504 16.07 29.18 -0.46
CA VAL A 504 15.20 28.99 0.69
C VAL A 504 15.36 30.25 1.53
N PRO A 505 14.30 31.03 1.78
CA PRO A 505 14.37 32.06 2.80
C PRO A 505 14.79 31.38 4.10
N THR A 506 15.96 31.76 4.61
CA THR A 506 16.56 31.14 5.79
C THR A 506 15.95 31.65 7.08
N ILE A 507 15.07 32.67 7.02
CA ILE A 507 14.46 33.30 8.18
C ILE A 507 13.02 32.80 8.35
N PRO A 508 12.67 32.09 9.44
CA PRO A 508 11.35 31.51 9.67
C PRO A 508 10.18 32.51 9.55
N GLN A 509 10.39 33.77 9.93
CA GLN A 509 9.37 34.81 9.81
C GLN A 509 9.01 35.13 8.36
N GLN A 510 10.00 35.22 7.46
CA GLN A 510 9.76 35.45 6.04
C GLN A 510 9.03 34.27 5.40
N VAL A 511 9.37 33.04 5.83
CA VAL A 511 8.66 31.82 5.41
C VAL A 511 7.19 31.90 5.82
N ARG A 512 6.91 32.32 7.07
CA ARG A 512 5.57 32.51 7.60
C ARG A 512 4.76 33.52 6.80
N GLU A 513 5.27 34.73 6.60
CA GLU A 513 4.58 35.79 5.86
C GLU A 513 4.24 35.34 4.43
N ARG A 514 5.18 34.67 3.75
CA ARG A 514 4.95 34.15 2.39
C ARG A 514 3.91 33.03 2.39
N ARG A 515 3.98 32.07 3.31
CA ARG A 515 3.00 30.97 3.41
C ARG A 515 1.62 31.47 3.78
N GLU A 516 1.52 32.48 4.63
CA GLU A 516 0.26 33.12 4.95
C GLU A 516 -0.39 33.72 3.70
N LYS A 517 0.39 34.47 2.91
CA LYS A 517 -0.08 34.97 1.61
C LYS A 517 -0.50 33.84 0.66
N GLU A 518 0.29 32.77 0.56
CA GLU A 518 -0.04 31.58 -0.26
C GLU A 518 -1.36 30.94 0.19
N GLY A 519 -1.59 30.83 1.50
CA GLY A 519 -2.81 30.29 2.09
C GLY A 519 -4.04 31.15 1.83
N GLU A 520 -3.94 32.47 1.99
CA GLU A 520 -5.03 33.41 1.70
C GLU A 520 -5.38 33.44 0.21
N THR A 521 -4.38 33.46 -0.67
CA THR A 521 -4.60 33.35 -2.12
C THR A 521 -5.28 32.02 -2.46
N PHE A 522 -4.80 30.91 -1.91
CA PHE A 522 -5.41 29.61 -2.11
C PHE A 522 -6.88 29.58 -1.68
N LEU A 523 -7.22 30.15 -0.52
CA LEU A 523 -8.61 30.24 -0.05
C LEU A 523 -9.46 31.13 -0.94
N THR A 524 -8.92 32.25 -1.41
CA THR A 524 -9.62 33.17 -2.33
C THR A 524 -9.95 32.46 -3.63
N ASP A 525 -8.96 31.82 -4.27
CA ASP A 525 -9.15 31.06 -5.52
C ASP A 525 -10.16 29.91 -5.34
N LEU A 526 -10.14 29.27 -4.17
CA LEU A 526 -11.09 28.22 -3.83
C LEU A 526 -12.53 28.75 -3.72
N MET A 527 -12.71 29.94 -3.14
CA MET A 527 -14.02 30.60 -3.00
C MET A 527 -14.54 31.14 -4.34
N GLU A 528 -13.66 31.65 -5.20
CA GLU A 528 -13.99 32.15 -6.54
C GLU A 528 -14.27 31.04 -7.57
N LYS A 529 -14.24 29.77 -7.15
CA LYS A 529 -14.38 28.57 -8.00
C LYS A 529 -13.33 28.45 -9.10
N SER A 530 -12.25 29.22 -9.02
CA SER A 530 -11.14 29.18 -9.97
C SER A 530 -10.17 28.05 -9.65
N HIS A 531 -10.17 27.54 -8.40
CA HIS A 531 -9.30 26.43 -8.00
C HIS A 531 -9.89 25.04 -8.32
N PRO A 532 -9.09 24.07 -8.83
CA PRO A 532 -9.52 22.67 -9.08
C PRO A 532 -10.10 21.90 -7.87
N PHE A 533 -9.92 22.45 -6.67
CA PHE A 533 -10.37 21.84 -5.42
C PHE A 533 -11.73 22.35 -4.96
N HIS A 534 -12.33 23.34 -5.65
CA HIS A 534 -13.63 23.90 -5.26
C HIS A 534 -14.71 22.82 -5.08
N GLN A 535 -14.75 21.86 -6.00
CA GLN A 535 -15.65 20.71 -5.97
C GLN A 535 -15.54 19.86 -4.68
N TYR A 536 -14.36 19.81 -4.05
CA TYR A 536 -14.11 18.99 -2.86
C TYR A 536 -14.49 19.68 -1.55
N VAL A 537 -14.52 21.02 -1.52
CA VAL A 537 -14.73 21.78 -0.27
C VAL A 537 -16.18 22.26 -0.13
N HIS A 538 -16.89 22.51 -1.24
CA HIS A 538 -18.24 23.10 -1.22
C HIS A 538 -19.35 22.21 -1.79
N GLY A 539 -19.07 20.95 -2.11
CA GLY A 539 -20.10 19.95 -2.40
C GLY A 539 -20.90 20.24 -3.67
N GLN A 540 -20.33 19.88 -4.82
CA GLN A 540 -21.10 19.08 -5.78
C GLN A 540 -20.25 17.85 -6.04
N ASP A 541 -20.54 16.76 -5.32
CA ASP A 541 -20.26 15.44 -5.88
C ASP A 541 -21.14 15.34 -7.14
N THR A 542 -20.63 15.78 -8.29
CA THR A 542 -21.20 15.42 -9.58
C THR A 542 -20.87 13.95 -9.81
N GLU A 543 -21.71 13.07 -9.26
CA GLU A 543 -22.05 11.77 -9.87
C GLU A 543 -23.46 11.86 -10.44
#